data_AF-A0A9D7ZVW7-F1
#
_entry.id   AF-A0A9D7ZVW7-F1
#
_cell.length_a   1.000
_cell.length_b   1.000
_cell.length_c   1.000
_cell.angle_alpha   90.00
_cell.angle_beta   90.00
_cell.angle_gamma   90.00
#
_symmetry.space_group_name_H-M   'P 1'
#
loop_
_entity.id
_entity.type
_entity.pdbx_description
1 polymer ?
#
loop_
_entity_poly.entity_id
_entity_poly.type
_entity_poly.pdbx_seq_one_letter_code
_entity_poly.pdbx_strand_id
1 'polypeptide(L)'
;MHISLTPELESRVKQKVESGYYNNASEVIRDALRFWEKNEDLVQHMKLEMLKKRLAIGSEQAKQGKFIEQSVSDIIAETRNA
;
A
#
# COMPACT_ATOMS: atom_id res chain seq x y z
N MET A 1 -14.35 5.72 -25.28
CA MET A 1 -13.07 5.12 -24.84
C MET A 1 -13.39 3.79 -24.19
N HIS A 2 -12.69 2.72 -24.59
CA HIS A 2 -12.86 1.39 -23.99
C HIS A 2 -11.65 1.10 -23.10
N ILE A 3 -11.90 0.75 -21.84
CA ILE A 3 -10.86 0.43 -20.86
C ILE A 3 -11.05 -1.03 -20.47
N SER A 4 -10.00 -1.84 -20.62
CA SER A 4 -10.04 -3.23 -20.18
C SER A 4 -9.64 -3.31 -18.71
N LEU A 5 -10.48 -3.96 -17.90
CA LEU A 5 -10.22 -4.21 -16.49
C LEU A 5 -9.86 -5.68 -16.29
N THR A 6 -9.10 -5.97 -15.22
CA THR A 6 -8.98 -7.35 -14.75
C THR A 6 -10.33 -7.84 -14.21
N PRO A 7 -10.58 -9.16 -14.17
CA PRO A 7 -11.83 -9.70 -13.65
C PRO A 7 -12.15 -9.24 -12.22
N GLU A 8 -11.13 -9.09 -11.38
CA GLU A 8 -11.30 -8.59 -10.01
C GLU A 8 -11.78 -7.13 -9.98
N LEU A 9 -11.17 -6.26 -10.79
CA LEU A 9 -11.56 -4.84 -10.85
C LEU A 9 -12.95 -4.69 -11.45
N GLU A 10 -13.29 -5.47 -12.47
CA GLU A 10 -14.64 -5.48 -13.04
C GLU A 10 -15.67 -5.90 -12.00
N SER A 11 -15.39 -6.94 -11.20
CA SER A 11 -16.27 -7.38 -10.11
C SER A 11 -16.49 -6.28 -9.08
N ARG A 12 -15.43 -5.57 -8.67
CA ARG A 12 -15.54 -4.44 -7.74
C ARG A 12 -16.38 -3.29 -8.31
N VAL A 13 -16.21 -2.96 -9.58
CA VAL A 13 -17.02 -1.92 -10.25
C VAL A 13 -18.48 -2.33 -10.31
N LYS A 14 -18.79 -3.59 -10.67
CA LYS A 14 -20.16 -4.12 -10.67
C LYS A 14 -20.81 -4.03 -9.30
N GLN A 15 -20.12 -4.47 -8.23
CA GLN A 15 -20.63 -4.35 -6.86
C GLN A 15 -20.94 -2.90 -6.46
N LYS A 16 -20.12 -1.93 -6.89
CA LYS A 16 -20.37 -0.51 -6.63
C LYS A 16 -21.61 0.01 -7.37
N VAL A 17 -21.86 -0.42 -8.59
CA VAL A 17 -23.08 -0.07 -9.32
C VAL A 17 -24.30 -0.73 -8.67
N GLU A 18 -24.22 -2.02 -8.35
CA GLU A 18 -25.28 -2.80 -7.70
C GLU A 18 -25.69 -2.24 -6.33
N SER A 19 -24.77 -1.57 -5.63
CA SER A 19 -25.08 -0.89 -4.36
C SER A 19 -26.03 0.29 -4.50
N GLY A 20 -26.32 0.75 -5.72
CA GLY A 20 -27.24 1.86 -5.99
C GLY A 20 -26.63 3.26 -5.82
N TYR A 21 -25.39 3.38 -5.34
CA TYR A 21 -24.70 4.67 -5.22
C TYR A 21 -24.22 5.25 -6.55
N TYR A 22 -24.12 4.43 -7.60
CA TYR A 22 -23.63 4.82 -8.92
C TYR A 22 -24.55 4.27 -10.00
N ASN A 23 -24.84 5.06 -11.03
CA ASN A 23 -25.75 4.66 -12.11
C ASN A 23 -25.05 3.76 -13.14
N ASN A 24 -23.73 3.88 -13.28
CA ASN A 24 -22.95 3.17 -14.29
C ASN A 24 -21.47 3.04 -13.91
N ALA A 25 -20.78 2.12 -14.59
CA ALA A 25 -19.35 1.88 -14.40
C ALA A 25 -18.48 3.12 -14.66
N SER A 26 -18.87 3.98 -15.61
CA SER A 26 -18.09 5.18 -15.93
C SER A 26 -18.10 6.20 -14.80
N GLU A 27 -19.17 6.29 -14.01
CA GLU A 27 -19.23 7.11 -12.79
C GLU A 27 -18.26 6.58 -11.73
N VAL A 28 -18.29 5.27 -11.46
CA VAL A 28 -17.37 4.63 -10.51
C VAL A 28 -15.92 4.91 -10.88
N ILE A 29 -15.56 4.77 -12.15
CA ILE A 29 -14.19 4.99 -12.63
C ILE A 29 -13.80 6.46 -12.50
N ARG A 30 -14.68 7.40 -12.89
CA ARG A 30 -14.38 8.84 -12.76
C ARG A 30 -14.19 9.26 -11.30
N ASP A 31 -15.03 8.76 -10.41
CA ASP A 31 -14.93 9.10 -8.99
C ASP A 31 -13.69 8.47 -8.35
N ALA A 32 -13.33 7.23 -8.74
CA ALA A 32 -12.08 6.61 -8.31
C ALA A 32 -10.84 7.41 -8.77
N LEU A 33 -10.82 7.88 -10.01
CA LEU A 33 -9.72 8.72 -10.53
C LEU A 33 -9.65 10.07 -9.80
N ARG A 34 -10.78 10.75 -9.60
CA ARG A 34 -10.85 12.00 -8.83
C ARG A 34 -10.39 11.81 -7.40
N PHE A 35 -10.77 10.69 -6.78
CA PHE A 35 -10.30 10.35 -5.44
C PHE A 35 -8.78 10.15 -5.45
N TRP A 36 -8.24 9.42 -6.42
CA TRP A 36 -6.82 9.18 -6.52
C TRP A 36 -6.04 10.49 -6.68
N GLU A 37 -6.40 11.35 -7.63
CA GLU A 37 -5.75 12.66 -7.84
C GLU A 37 -5.77 13.53 -6.59
N LYS A 38 -6.89 13.56 -5.86
CA LYS A 38 -7.02 14.38 -4.65
C LYS A 38 -6.24 13.85 -3.44
N ASN A 39 -5.98 12.55 -3.41
CA ASN A 39 -5.44 11.88 -2.22
C ASN A 39 -4.04 11.32 -2.44
N GLU A 40 -3.48 11.40 -3.64
CA GLU A 40 -2.15 10.84 -3.94
C GLU A 40 -1.08 11.38 -2.98
N ASP A 41 -0.98 12.70 -2.84
CA ASP A 41 -0.02 13.34 -1.95
C ASP A 41 -0.24 12.95 -0.48
N LEU A 42 -1.51 12.87 -0.06
CA LEU A 42 -1.86 12.45 1.30
C LEU A 42 -1.41 11.01 1.56
N VAL A 43 -1.66 10.10 0.63
CA VAL A 43 -1.23 8.70 0.74
C VAL A 43 0.30 8.59 0.77
N GLN A 44 1.01 9.34 -0.06
CA GLN A 44 2.47 9.36 -0.05
C GLN A 44 3.02 9.90 1.27
N HIS A 45 2.44 10.99 1.78
CA HIS A 45 2.80 11.54 3.08
C HIS A 45 2.60 10.52 4.20
N MET A 46 1.43 9.86 4.26
CA MET A 46 1.14 8.83 5.26
C MET A 46 2.12 7.65 5.19
N LYS A 47 2.46 7.18 3.98
CA LYS A 47 3.47 6.11 3.78
C LYS A 47 4.84 6.53 4.30
N LEU A 48 5.26 7.76 3.98
CA LEU A 48 6.55 8.30 4.40
C LEU A 48 6.61 8.45 5.93
N GLU A 49 5.59 9.00 6.56
CA GLU A 49 5.54 9.15 8.01
C GLU A 49 5.54 7.80 8.73
N MET A 50 4.81 6.80 8.21
CA MET A 50 4.87 5.45 8.75
C MET A 50 6.28 4.85 8.62
N LEU A 51 6.93 5.05 7.47
CA LEU A 51 8.30 4.57 7.24
C LEU A 51 9.29 5.24 8.20
N LYS A 52 9.25 6.58 8.32
CA LYS A 52 10.07 7.34 9.27
C LYS A 52 9.89 6.85 10.69
N LYS A 53 8.65 6.62 11.13
CA LYS A 53 8.35 6.11 12.47
C LYS A 53 8.96 4.73 12.71
N ARG A 54 8.89 3.83 11.72
CA ARG A 54 9.51 2.49 11.81
C ARG A 54 11.04 2.56 11.83
N LEU A 55 11.62 3.40 10.97
CA LEU A 55 13.07 3.60 10.90
C LEU A 55 13.64 4.31 12.13
N ALA A 56 12.86 5.16 12.80
CA ALA A 56 13.31 5.87 14.00
C ALA A 56 13.79 4.91 15.10
N ILE A 57 13.15 3.74 15.23
CA ILE A 57 13.56 2.69 16.18
C ILE A 57 14.97 2.21 15.87
N GLY A 58 15.21 1.80 14.62
CA GLY A 58 16.53 1.32 14.19
C GLY A 58 17.58 2.43 14.19
N SER A 59 17.20 3.67 13.85
CA SER A 59 18.09 4.83 13.89
C SER A 59 18.57 5.13 15.32
N GLU A 60 17.67 5.04 16.30
CA GLU A 60 18.02 5.25 17.70
C GLU A 60 18.91 4.12 18.24
N GLN A 61 18.61 2.87 17.89
CA GLN A 61 19.48 1.72 18.19
C GLN A 61 20.87 1.92 17.59
N ALA A 62 20.97 2.32 16.33
CA ALA A 62 22.23 2.58 15.64
C ALA A 62 23.03 3.72 16.28
N LYS A 63 22.38 4.83 16.67
CA LYS A 63 23.04 5.94 17.41
C LYS A 63 23.63 5.47 18.75
N GLN A 64 22.99 4.49 19.39
CA GLN A 64 23.45 3.88 20.64
C GLN A 64 24.45 2.74 20.40
N GLY A 65 24.86 2.48 19.15
CA GLY A 65 25.77 1.38 18.80
C GLY A 65 25.16 -0.01 18.94
N LYS A 66 23.84 -0.13 19.06
CA LYS A 66 23.13 -1.40 19.20
C LYS A 66 22.90 -2.04 17.83
N PHE A 67 23.82 -2.89 17.42
CA PHE A 67 23.73 -3.69 16.21
C PHE A 67 23.75 -5.18 16.55
N ILE A 68 23.24 -6.01 15.64
CA ILE A 68 23.41 -7.46 15.70
C ILE A 68 24.68 -7.86 14.95
N GLU A 69 25.40 -8.86 15.45
CA GLU A 69 26.62 -9.38 14.80
C GLU A 69 26.30 -10.41 13.72
N GLN A 70 25.08 -10.95 13.71
CA GLN A 70 24.63 -11.92 12.73
C GLN A 70 24.61 -11.32 11.32
N SER A 71 25.13 -12.07 10.36
CA SER A 71 25.02 -11.70 8.96
C SER A 71 23.60 -11.98 8.44
N VAL A 72 23.23 -11.34 7.32
CA VAL A 72 21.94 -11.60 6.65
C VAL A 72 21.79 -13.09 6.29
N SER A 73 22.89 -13.76 5.93
CA SER A 73 22.92 -15.19 5.61
C SER A 73 22.52 -16.05 6.81
N ASP A 74 22.98 -15.69 8.01
CA ASP A 74 22.70 -16.42 9.25
C ASP A 74 21.22 -16.31 9.63
N ILE A 75 20.65 -15.10 9.49
CA ILE A 75 19.22 -14.83 9.77
C ILE A 75 18.32 -15.65 8.82
N ILE A 76 18.68 -15.73 7.54
CA ILE A 76 17.93 -16.50 6.55
C ILE A 76 17.99 -18.00 6.86
N ALA A 77 19.16 -18.50 7.28
CA ALA A 77 19.34 -19.90 7.65
C ALA A 77 18.50 -20.28 8.89
N GLU A 78 18.46 -19.41 9.90
CA GLU A 78 17.64 -19.60 11.11
C GLU A 78 16.14 -19.69 10.78
N THR A 79 15.66 -18.78 9.91
CA THR A 79 14.24 -18.74 9.51
C THR A 79 13.81 -19.97 8.68
N ARG A 80 14.75 -20.65 8.01
CA ARG A 80 14.46 -21.88 7.24
C ARG A 80 14.42 -23.14 8.10
N ASN A 81 15.02 -23.09 9.29
CA ASN A 81 15.13 -24.22 10.21
C ASN A 81 14.12 -24.15 11.37
N ALA A 82 13.28 -23.11 11.42
CA ALA A 82 12.17 -22.91 12.34
C ALA A 82 10.83 -23.29 11.68
#